data_AF-A0A0R3PAL7-F1
#
_entry.id   AF-A0A0R3PAL7-F1
#
_cell.length_a   1.000
_cell.length_b   1.000
_cell.length_c   1.000
_cell.angle_alpha   90.00
_cell.angle_beta   90.00
_cell.angle_gamma   90.00
#
_symmetry.space_group_name_H-M   'P 1'
#
loop_
_entity.id
_entity.type
_entity.pdbx_description
1 polymer ?
#
loop_
_entity_poly.entity_id
_entity_poly.type
_entity_poly.pdbx_seq_one_letter_code
_entity_poly.pdbx_strand_id
1 'polypeptide(L)'
;MKHSWPSLPVVFLYLCFVFFLILAAEYWRYAGNDIASYSDSTRSSTLYDKYCVHYNVIAPKFTYFDRITQILHVSADVLDNRIIEQVENWDGPVSMSVVLRSIAQYHCTARFLKKIRRLSADVERHLRAHLVFPKTLTTNCSAPFIPPSLSSVSECEKHQVPSVEQIALYPVNIARNIARIVC
;
A
#
# COMPACT_ATOMS: atom_id res chain seq x y z
N MET A 1 -34.05 -34.17 -36.24
CA MET A 1 -33.95 -33.06 -35.27
C MET A 1 -33.20 -31.92 -35.96
N LYS A 2 -33.85 -30.80 -36.26
CA LYS A 2 -33.21 -29.65 -36.93
C LYS A 2 -32.51 -28.79 -35.87
N HIS A 3 -31.18 -28.77 -35.87
CA HIS A 3 -30.42 -27.78 -35.10
C HIS A 3 -30.56 -26.42 -35.79
N SER A 4 -31.39 -25.53 -35.22
CA SER A 4 -31.43 -24.13 -35.63
C SER A 4 -30.21 -23.42 -35.04
N TRP A 5 -29.28 -23.03 -35.91
CA TRP A 5 -28.15 -22.21 -35.49
C TRP A 5 -28.66 -20.82 -35.12
N PRO A 6 -28.19 -20.21 -34.02
CA PRO A 6 -28.58 -18.86 -33.67
C PRO A 6 -28.16 -17.90 -34.77
N SER A 7 -29.01 -16.94 -35.10
CA SER A 7 -28.69 -15.92 -36.08
C SER A 7 -27.52 -15.06 -35.59
N LEU A 8 -26.68 -14.56 -36.51
CA LEU A 8 -25.55 -13.68 -36.21
C LEU A 8 -25.84 -12.58 -35.17
N PRO A 9 -26.98 -11.86 -35.20
CA PRO A 9 -27.28 -10.83 -34.20
C PRO A 9 -27.48 -11.40 -32.78
N VAL A 10 -27.99 -12.63 -32.65
CA VAL A 10 -28.15 -13.30 -31.34
C VAL A 10 -26.79 -13.68 -30.76
N VAL A 11 -25.87 -14.17 -31.59
CA VAL A 11 -24.50 -14.48 -31.16
C VAL A 11 -23.76 -13.20 -30.73
N PHE A 12 -23.91 -12.11 -31.48
CA PHE A 12 -23.31 -10.82 -31.16
C PHE A 12 -23.82 -10.25 -29.83
N LEU A 13 -25.14 -10.29 -29.58
CA LEU A 13 -25.74 -9.88 -28.31
C LEU A 13 -25.20 -10.69 -27.12
N TYR A 14 -25.05 -12.01 -27.30
CA TYR A 14 -24.45 -12.88 -26.28
C TYR A 14 -23.00 -12.50 -25.98
N LEU A 15 -22.19 -12.23 -27.00
CA LEU A 15 -20.79 -11.82 -26.81
C LEU A 15 -20.69 -10.47 -26.11
N CYS A 16 -21.52 -9.49 -26.47
CA CYS A 16 -21.57 -8.19 -25.79
C CYS A 16 -21.98 -8.34 -24.31
N PHE A 17 -22.96 -9.21 -24.03
CA PHE A 17 -23.40 -9.47 -22.66
C PHE A 17 -22.30 -10.14 -21.83
N VAL A 18 -21.61 -11.14 -22.38
CA VAL A 18 -20.47 -11.80 -21.71
C VAL A 18 -19.35 -10.79 -21.45
N PHE A 19 -19.01 -9.94 -22.43
CA PHE A 19 -17.99 -8.91 -22.27
C PHE A 19 -18.38 -7.90 -21.17
N PHE A 20 -19.65 -7.47 -21.13
CA PHE A 20 -20.16 -6.61 -20.07
C PHE A 20 -20.06 -7.28 -18.69
N LEU A 21 -20.38 -8.57 -18.58
CA LEU A 21 -20.23 -9.32 -17.31
C LEU A 21 -18.77 -9.41 -16.87
N ILE A 22 -17.82 -9.59 -17.79
CA ILE A 22 -16.38 -9.59 -17.49
C ILE A 22 -15.95 -8.22 -16.97
N LEU A 23 -16.32 -7.14 -17.67
CA LEU A 23 -16.00 -5.78 -17.24
C LEU A 23 -16.65 -5.44 -15.89
N ALA A 24 -17.90 -5.84 -15.67
CA ALA A 24 -18.59 -5.65 -14.41
C ALA A 24 -17.88 -6.44 -13.29
N ALA A 25 -17.49 -7.69 -13.53
CA ALA A 25 -16.77 -8.50 -12.55
C ALA A 25 -15.40 -7.90 -12.20
N GLU A 26 -14.65 -7.40 -13.19
CA GLU A 26 -13.38 -6.70 -12.94
C GLU A 26 -13.58 -5.39 -12.20
N TYR A 27 -14.60 -4.61 -12.56
CA TYR A 27 -14.97 -3.39 -11.86
C TYR A 27 -15.37 -3.66 -10.41
N TRP A 28 -16.21 -4.68 -10.16
CA TRP A 28 -16.58 -5.08 -8.80
C TRP A 28 -15.39 -5.61 -8.00
N ARG A 29 -14.47 -6.34 -8.63
CA ARG A 29 -13.20 -6.76 -8.01
C ARG A 29 -12.32 -5.57 -7.66
N TYR A 30 -12.32 -4.54 -8.49
CA TYR A 30 -11.58 -3.29 -8.26
C TYR A 30 -12.22 -2.47 -7.13
N ALA A 31 -13.52 -2.17 -7.22
CA ALA A 31 -14.26 -1.34 -6.28
C ALA A 31 -14.45 -2.00 -4.90
N GLY A 32 -14.76 -3.30 -4.85
CA GLY A 32 -14.91 -4.04 -3.59
C GLY A 32 -13.61 -4.11 -2.78
N ASN A 33 -12.46 -4.10 -3.45
CA ASN A 33 -11.14 -4.09 -2.82
C ASN A 33 -10.75 -2.75 -2.18
N ASP A 34 -11.33 -1.64 -2.63
CA ASP A 34 -11.15 -0.33 -1.99
C ASP A 34 -12.00 -0.21 -0.73
N ILE A 35 -13.20 -0.78 -0.73
CA ILE A 35 -14.08 -0.84 0.45
C ILE A 35 -13.50 -1.78 1.51
N ALA A 36 -13.02 -2.97 1.14
CA ALA A 36 -12.36 -3.89 2.07
C ALA A 36 -11.06 -3.31 2.65
N SER A 37 -10.30 -2.53 1.86
CA SER A 37 -9.11 -1.82 2.33
C SER A 37 -9.42 -0.78 3.42
N TYR A 38 -10.63 -0.20 3.42
CA TYR A 38 -11.09 0.76 4.42
C TYR A 38 -11.49 0.08 5.75
N SER A 39 -12.02 -1.15 5.66
CA SER A 39 -12.43 -1.96 6.82
C SER A 39 -11.26 -2.51 7.65
N ASP A 40 -10.04 -2.58 7.09
CA ASP A 40 -8.83 -3.06 7.77
C ASP A 40 -8.12 -1.97 8.60
N SER A 41 -8.77 -0.80 8.76
CA SER A 41 -8.27 0.33 9.57
C SER A 41 -8.31 0.10 11.09
N THR A 42 -8.68 -1.11 11.52
CA THR A 42 -8.71 -1.52 12.93
C THR A 42 -7.38 -2.07 13.46
N ARG A 43 -6.31 -2.15 12.65
CA ARG A 43 -4.96 -2.35 13.18
C ARG A 43 -4.48 -1.08 13.90
N SER A 44 -4.55 -1.14 15.22
CA SER A 44 -4.03 -0.10 16.13
C SER A 44 -2.54 0.14 15.88
N SER A 45 -2.12 1.40 15.76
CA SER A 45 -0.68 1.71 15.74
C SER A 45 -0.14 1.64 17.16
N THR A 46 1.07 1.15 17.32
CA THR A 46 1.72 1.00 18.64
C THR A 46 2.70 2.13 18.86
N LEU A 47 2.83 2.59 20.11
CA LEU A 47 3.85 3.57 20.48
C LEU A 47 5.23 2.90 20.55
N TYR A 48 6.19 3.47 19.83
CA TYR A 48 7.61 3.14 19.87
C TYR A 48 8.41 4.42 20.13
N ASP A 49 8.91 4.57 21.36
CA ASP A 49 9.53 5.81 21.84
C ASP A 49 8.62 7.04 21.62
N LYS A 50 9.02 8.00 20.76
CA LYS A 50 8.26 9.21 20.42
C LYS A 50 7.47 9.08 19.12
N TYR A 51 7.36 7.87 18.57
CA TYR A 51 6.73 7.59 17.28
C TYR A 51 5.62 6.56 17.41
N CYS A 52 4.59 6.72 16.60
CA CYS A 52 3.55 5.72 16.41
C CYS A 52 3.89 4.88 15.19
N VAL A 53 3.67 3.57 15.30
CA VAL A 53 4.02 2.59 14.26
C VAL A 53 2.79 1.78 13.89
N HIS A 54 2.37 1.89 12.64
CA HIS A 54 1.43 0.95 12.06
C HIS A 54 2.23 -0.17 11.39
N TYR A 55 2.28 -1.32 12.07
CA TYR A 55 2.97 -2.48 11.56
C TYR A 55 2.18 -3.19 10.45
N ASN A 56 2.90 -3.74 9.47
CA ASN A 56 2.35 -4.66 8.49
C ASN A 56 1.19 -4.05 7.68
N VAL A 57 1.34 -2.79 7.26
CA VAL A 57 0.39 -2.14 6.34
C VAL A 57 0.29 -2.93 5.04
N ILE A 58 1.42 -3.45 4.59
CA ILE A 58 1.48 -4.63 3.73
C ILE A 58 2.40 -5.66 4.37
N ALA A 59 2.06 -6.93 4.18
CA ALA A 59 2.84 -8.06 4.60
C ALA A 59 2.99 -9.04 3.42
N PRO A 60 4.12 -9.74 3.34
CA PRO A 60 4.36 -10.78 2.35
C PRO A 60 3.32 -11.89 2.48
N LYS A 61 2.94 -12.53 1.38
CA LYS A 61 2.06 -13.72 1.40
C LYS A 61 2.73 -14.92 2.07
N PHE A 62 4.05 -15.05 1.97
CA PHE A 62 4.79 -16.20 2.47
C PHE A 62 5.37 -15.92 3.86
N THR A 63 5.36 -16.94 4.71
CA THR A 63 5.75 -16.87 6.12
C THR A 63 7.26 -16.96 6.34
N TYR A 64 8.05 -17.35 5.32
CA TYR A 64 9.52 -17.38 5.39
C TYR A 64 10.09 -15.97 5.29
N PHE A 65 9.87 -15.18 6.33
CA PHE A 65 10.40 -13.83 6.47
C PHE A 65 11.37 -13.70 7.65
N ASP A 66 11.81 -14.84 8.18
CA ASP A 66 12.63 -14.96 9.40
C ASP A 66 14.04 -14.38 9.23
N ARG A 67 14.45 -14.07 8.00
CA ARG A 67 15.73 -13.41 7.68
C ARG A 67 15.51 -12.32 6.65
N ILE A 68 15.36 -11.09 7.14
CA ILE A 68 15.37 -9.89 6.31
C ILE A 68 16.75 -9.76 5.66
N THR A 69 16.79 -9.73 4.34
CA THR A 69 18.02 -9.56 3.56
C THR A 69 18.24 -8.09 3.19
N GLN A 70 17.18 -7.29 3.11
CA GLN A 70 17.27 -5.84 2.88
C GLN A 70 16.37 -5.03 3.81
N ILE A 71 16.92 -3.95 4.35
CA ILE A 71 16.19 -2.95 5.13
C ILE A 71 16.14 -1.66 4.33
N LEU A 72 14.93 -1.15 4.10
CA LEU A 72 14.69 0.13 3.46
C LEU A 72 14.03 1.08 4.46
N HIS A 73 14.34 2.37 4.34
CA HIS A 73 13.58 3.40 5.02
C HIS A 73 13.48 4.62 4.13
N VAL A 74 12.28 5.18 4.05
CA VAL A 74 11.97 6.27 3.11
C VAL A 74 10.96 7.21 3.76
N SER A 75 10.95 8.47 3.36
CA SER A 75 9.89 9.39 3.75
C SER A 75 8.75 9.37 2.73
N ALA A 76 7.51 9.55 3.17
CA ALA A 76 6.34 9.42 2.31
C ALA A 76 6.31 10.41 1.14
N ASP A 77 6.96 11.57 1.28
CA ASP A 77 7.08 12.64 0.27
C ASP A 77 8.01 12.31 -0.90
N VAL A 78 8.83 11.25 -0.77
CA VAL A 78 9.74 10.78 -1.84
C VAL A 78 9.49 9.32 -2.21
N LEU A 79 8.41 8.73 -1.70
CA LEU A 79 8.02 7.36 -1.99
C LEU A 79 7.37 7.28 -3.38
N ASP A 80 7.91 6.44 -4.26
CA ASP A 80 7.39 6.25 -5.60
C ASP A 80 7.57 4.80 -6.10
N ASN A 81 7.20 4.57 -7.36
CA ASN A 81 7.23 3.25 -7.98
C ASN A 81 8.63 2.63 -8.09
N ARG A 82 9.72 3.37 -7.87
CA ARG A 82 11.09 2.80 -7.87
C ARG A 82 11.27 1.76 -6.76
N ILE A 83 10.42 1.76 -5.73
CA ILE A 83 10.40 0.69 -4.72
C ILE A 83 10.07 -0.67 -5.35
N ILE A 84 9.26 -0.71 -6.42
CA ILE A 84 8.96 -1.96 -7.13
C ILE A 84 10.26 -2.52 -7.71
N GLU A 85 11.00 -1.70 -8.46
CA GLU A 85 12.27 -2.08 -9.07
C GLU A 85 13.30 -2.52 -8.00
N GLN A 86 13.37 -1.83 -6.85
CA GLN A 86 14.27 -2.23 -5.77
C GLN A 86 13.95 -3.61 -5.19
N VAL A 87 12.66 -3.95 -5.07
CA VAL A 87 12.24 -5.26 -4.55
C VAL A 87 12.41 -6.36 -5.60
N GLU A 88 12.10 -6.08 -6.86
CA GLU A 88 12.24 -7.03 -7.97
C GLU A 88 13.71 -7.42 -8.23
N ASN A 89 14.64 -6.49 -8.00
CA ASN A 89 16.07 -6.74 -8.15
C ASN A 89 16.74 -7.29 -6.88
N TRP A 90 15.96 -7.62 -5.84
CA TRP A 90 16.49 -8.16 -4.59
C TRP A 90 15.97 -9.57 -4.33
N ASP A 91 16.88 -10.54 -4.35
CA ASP A 91 16.56 -11.96 -4.13
C ASP A 91 16.38 -12.28 -2.63
N GLY A 92 15.32 -11.75 -2.03
CA GLY A 92 14.89 -12.14 -0.70
C GLY A 92 14.01 -11.12 0.05
N PRO A 93 13.67 -11.42 1.31
CA PRO A 93 12.81 -10.58 2.15
C PRO A 93 13.33 -9.15 2.35
N VAL A 94 12.52 -8.18 1.96
CA VAL A 94 12.71 -6.74 2.13
C VAL A 94 11.75 -6.21 3.18
N SER A 95 12.28 -5.50 4.18
CA SER A 95 11.45 -4.78 5.15
C SER A 95 11.68 -3.29 5.05
N MET A 96 10.57 -2.55 5.04
CA MET A 96 10.57 -1.12 4.82
C MET A 96 9.81 -0.38 5.91
N SER A 97 10.38 0.72 6.40
CA SER A 97 9.64 1.73 7.15
C SER A 97 9.40 2.96 6.30
N VAL A 98 8.16 3.42 6.21
CA VAL A 98 7.80 4.69 5.56
C VAL A 98 7.47 5.73 6.63
N VAL A 99 8.26 6.80 6.69
CA VAL A 99 8.08 7.89 7.65
C VAL A 99 7.13 8.92 7.08
N LEU A 100 6.02 9.16 7.77
CA LEU A 100 5.08 10.22 7.46
C LEU A 100 5.51 11.51 8.16
N ARG A 101 5.57 12.60 7.40
CA ARG A 101 5.83 13.95 7.94
C ARG A 101 4.54 14.63 8.37
N SER A 102 3.43 14.28 7.72
CA SER A 102 2.09 14.74 8.04
C SER A 102 1.14 13.57 8.13
N ILE A 103 0.19 13.66 9.05
CA ILE A 103 -0.84 12.64 9.26
C ILE A 103 -1.77 12.53 8.04
N ALA A 104 -1.88 13.59 7.23
CA ALA A 104 -2.61 13.59 5.97
C ALA A 104 -2.05 12.57 4.96
N GLN A 105 -0.75 12.24 5.03
CA GLN A 105 -0.10 11.30 4.12
C GLN A 105 -0.53 9.84 4.38
N TYR A 106 -1.09 9.55 5.56
CA TYR A 106 -1.34 8.18 6.02
C TYR A 106 -2.15 7.35 5.02
N HIS A 107 -3.32 7.84 4.60
CA HIS A 107 -4.23 7.08 3.73
C HIS A 107 -3.66 6.88 2.33
N CYS A 108 -3.04 7.93 1.77
CA CYS A 108 -2.49 7.84 0.43
C CYS A 108 -1.24 6.93 0.41
N THR A 109 -0.39 6.96 1.44
CA THR A 109 0.76 6.05 1.54
C THR A 109 0.30 4.60 1.72
N ALA A 110 -0.69 4.36 2.59
CA ALA A 110 -1.24 3.02 2.77
C ALA A 110 -1.86 2.48 1.47
N ARG A 111 -2.60 3.32 0.72
CA ARG A 111 -3.17 2.97 -0.58
C ARG A 111 -2.08 2.67 -1.62
N PHE A 112 -1.03 3.50 -1.66
CA PHE A 112 0.13 3.27 -2.54
C PHE A 112 0.78 1.92 -2.25
N LEU A 113 1.07 1.60 -0.98
CA LEU A 113 1.67 0.33 -0.60
C LEU A 113 0.79 -0.86 -1.00
N LYS A 114 -0.53 -0.77 -0.77
CA LYS A 114 -1.48 -1.80 -1.22
C LYS A 114 -1.54 -1.92 -2.74
N LYS A 115 -1.42 -0.81 -3.47
CA LYS A 115 -1.39 -0.77 -4.94
C LYS A 115 -0.14 -1.48 -5.47
N ILE A 116 1.06 -1.11 -5.03
CA ILE A 116 2.30 -1.74 -5.52
C ILE A 116 2.36 -3.23 -5.22
N ARG A 117 1.83 -3.66 -4.07
CA ARG A 117 1.68 -5.08 -3.72
C ARG A 117 0.81 -5.85 -4.71
N ARG A 118 -0.24 -5.22 -5.25
CA ARG A 118 -1.12 -5.85 -6.25
C ARG A 118 -0.49 -5.86 -7.64
N LEU A 119 0.39 -4.91 -7.94
CA LEU A 119 1.00 -4.75 -9.26
C LEU A 119 2.22 -5.65 -9.48
N SER A 120 3.00 -5.93 -8.44
CA SER A 120 4.23 -6.73 -8.55
C SER A 120 4.15 -7.98 -7.67
N ALA A 121 4.38 -9.14 -8.29
CA ALA A 121 4.43 -10.42 -7.59
C ALA A 121 5.59 -10.45 -6.59
N ASP A 122 6.73 -9.86 -6.92
CA ASP A 122 7.88 -9.81 -6.02
C ASP A 122 7.60 -8.92 -4.81
N VAL A 123 6.92 -7.79 -5.00
CA VAL A 123 6.44 -6.97 -3.87
C VAL A 123 5.48 -7.76 -2.98
N GLU A 124 4.56 -8.53 -3.57
CA GLU A 124 3.65 -9.38 -2.81
C GLU A 124 4.35 -10.48 -2.00
N ARG A 125 5.46 -11.00 -2.52
CA ARG A 125 6.21 -12.10 -1.90
C ARG A 125 7.23 -11.62 -0.89
N HIS A 126 7.89 -10.51 -1.18
CA HIS A 126 9.13 -10.11 -0.52
C HIS A 126 9.04 -8.79 0.22
N LEU A 127 7.98 -7.98 0.11
CA LEU A 127 7.92 -6.70 0.81
C LEU A 127 7.03 -6.75 2.06
N ARG A 128 7.63 -6.41 3.20
CA ARG A 128 6.93 -6.00 4.43
C ARG A 128 7.09 -4.49 4.59
N ALA A 129 5.99 -3.78 4.87
CA ALA A 129 6.08 -2.33 5.08
C ALA A 129 5.31 -1.86 6.31
N HIS A 130 5.92 -0.90 7.00
CA HIS A 130 5.42 -0.25 8.21
C HIS A 130 5.27 1.25 7.97
N LEU A 131 4.26 1.87 8.56
CA LEU A 131 4.17 3.34 8.61
C LEU A 131 4.62 3.84 9.96
N VAL A 132 5.40 4.93 9.95
CA VAL A 132 5.97 5.57 11.13
C VAL A 132 5.59 7.03 11.12
N PHE A 133 5.05 7.55 12.21
CA PHE A 133 4.69 8.95 12.31
C PHE A 133 4.92 9.48 13.73
N PRO A 134 5.32 10.76 13.91
CA PRO A 134 5.52 11.32 15.24
C PRO A 134 4.26 11.19 16.10
N LYS A 135 4.43 10.86 17.39
CA LYS A 135 3.32 10.83 18.35
C LYS A 135 2.58 12.16 18.38
N THR A 136 3.28 13.28 18.23
CA THR A 136 2.69 14.63 18.22
C THR A 136 1.60 14.85 17.17
N LEU A 137 1.52 13.99 16.14
CA LEU A 137 0.49 14.06 15.11
C LEU A 137 -0.84 13.39 15.51
N THR A 138 -0.89 12.64 16.62
CA THR A 138 -2.10 11.94 17.09
C THR A 138 -2.15 11.88 18.62
N THR A 139 -3.32 11.76 19.23
CA THR A 139 -3.42 11.67 20.69
C THR A 139 -3.03 10.28 21.23
N ASN A 140 -3.44 9.20 20.56
CA ASN A 140 -3.28 7.81 21.05
C ASN A 140 -2.72 6.84 20.00
N CYS A 141 -1.89 7.31 19.06
CA CYS A 141 -1.44 6.49 17.93
C CYS A 141 -2.60 5.85 17.14
N SER A 142 -3.78 6.46 17.19
CA SER A 142 -4.92 5.99 16.42
C SER A 142 -4.71 6.36 14.96
N ALA A 143 -5.03 5.44 14.06
CA ALA A 143 -5.08 5.76 12.64
C ALA A 143 -6.06 6.94 12.45
N PRO A 144 -5.68 7.99 11.71
CA PRO A 144 -6.57 9.12 11.45
C PRO A 144 -7.76 8.60 10.64
N PHE A 145 -8.99 8.79 11.15
CA PHE A 145 -10.17 8.60 10.33
C PHE A 145 -10.24 9.78 9.35
N ILE A 146 -9.86 9.56 8.10
CA ILE A 146 -10.07 10.54 7.03
C ILE A 146 -11.23 10.02 6.20
N PRO A 147 -12.36 10.75 6.16
CA PRO A 147 -13.50 10.38 5.33
C PRO A 147 -13.07 10.17 3.87
N PRO A 148 -13.65 9.20 3.15
CA PRO A 148 -13.30 8.89 1.77
C PRO A 148 -13.31 10.11 0.84
N SER A 149 -14.18 11.09 1.13
CA SER A 149 -14.38 12.34 0.37
C SER A 149 -13.20 13.32 0.40
N LEU A 150 -12.29 13.22 1.37
CA LEU A 150 -11.08 14.06 1.49
C LEU A 150 -9.82 13.36 0.96
N SER A 151 -9.91 12.08 0.61
CA SER A 151 -8.76 11.30 0.13
C SER A 151 -8.50 11.53 -1.36
N SER A 152 -8.13 12.77 -1.72
CA SER A 152 -7.66 13.02 -3.09
C SER A 152 -6.46 12.10 -3.37
N VAL A 153 -6.59 11.25 -4.38
CA VAL A 153 -5.62 10.20 -4.73
C VAL A 153 -4.23 10.79 -5.04
N SER A 154 -4.17 12.08 -5.38
CA SER A 154 -3.00 12.77 -5.93
C SER A 154 -2.04 13.36 -4.90
N GLU A 155 -2.34 13.32 -3.60
CA GLU A 155 -1.51 14.07 -2.63
C GLU A 155 -0.20 13.36 -2.24
N CYS A 156 -0.14 12.03 -2.34
CA CYS A 156 1.11 11.28 -2.13
C CYS A 156 2.07 11.30 -3.32
N GLU A 157 1.60 11.59 -4.53
CA GLU A 157 2.45 11.64 -5.73
C GLU A 157 3.14 13.00 -5.90
N LYS A 158 2.84 13.97 -5.02
CA LYS A 158 3.55 15.24 -4.97
C LYS A 158 4.93 15.00 -4.36
N HIS A 159 5.89 14.77 -5.25
CA HIS A 159 7.31 14.81 -4.95
C HIS A 159 7.67 16.23 -4.53
N GLN A 160 7.62 16.49 -3.23
CA GLN A 160 8.17 17.71 -2.69
C GLN A 160 9.62 17.42 -2.35
N VAL A 161 10.53 18.15 -2.99
CA VAL A 161 11.95 18.12 -2.58
C VAL A 161 12.00 18.61 -1.14
N PRO A 162 12.45 17.77 -0.20
CA PRO A 162 12.45 18.15 1.20
C PRO A 162 13.46 19.26 1.47
N SER A 163 13.14 20.18 2.36
CA SER A 163 14.09 21.21 2.80
C SER A 163 15.24 20.57 3.59
N VAL A 164 16.36 21.29 3.71
CA VAL A 164 17.54 20.84 4.47
C VAL A 164 17.17 20.54 5.93
N GLU A 165 16.34 21.38 6.53
CA GLU A 165 15.84 21.18 7.90
C GLU A 165 15.02 19.90 8.01
N GLN A 166 14.16 19.63 7.02
CA GLN A 166 13.36 18.42 7.03
C GLN A 166 14.21 17.15 6.84
N ILE A 167 15.28 17.22 6.04
CA ILE A 167 16.25 16.14 5.90
C ILE A 167 16.98 15.92 7.24
N ALA A 168 17.39 17.00 7.90
CA ALA A 168 18.10 16.93 9.18
C ALA A 168 17.24 16.35 10.32
N LEU A 169 15.92 16.54 10.27
CA LEU A 169 14.96 16.01 11.24
C LEU A 169 14.48 14.59 10.92
N TYR A 170 14.92 13.99 9.82
CA TYR A 170 14.47 12.65 9.44
C TYR A 170 14.97 11.60 10.47
N PRO A 171 14.08 10.77 11.04
CA PRO A 171 14.43 9.91 12.16
C PRO A 171 15.06 8.58 11.70
N VAL A 172 16.25 8.66 11.09
CA VAL A 172 16.96 7.52 10.46
C VAL A 172 17.03 6.30 11.38
N ASN A 173 17.47 6.49 12.64
CA ASN A 173 17.67 5.39 13.58
C ASN A 173 16.34 4.73 13.96
N ILE A 174 15.28 5.51 14.16
CA ILE A 174 13.95 4.99 14.49
C ILE A 174 13.39 4.22 13.30
N ALA A 175 13.45 4.80 12.10
CA ALA A 175 12.97 4.18 10.87
C ALA A 175 13.67 2.82 10.63
N ARG A 176 15.00 2.81 10.65
CA ARG A 176 15.81 1.59 10.52
C ARG A 176 15.52 0.55 11.59
N ASN A 177 15.35 0.95 12.86
CA ASN A 177 15.03 0.01 13.93
C ASN A 177 13.63 -0.59 13.78
N ILE A 178 12.65 0.21 13.41
CA ILE A 178 11.28 -0.27 13.17
C ILE A 178 11.25 -1.29 12.03
N ALA A 179 11.97 -1.03 10.94
CA ALA A 179 12.09 -1.98 9.84
C ALA A 179 12.76 -3.31 10.24
N ARG A 180 13.44 -3.38 11.41
CA ARG A 180 14.02 -4.60 11.99
C ARG A 180 13.16 -5.29 13.04
N ILE A 181 12.24 -4.57 13.69
CA ILE A 181 11.52 -5.06 14.87
C ILE A 181 10.51 -6.16 14.53
N VAL A 182 10.11 -6.26 13.26
CA VAL A 182 9.23 -7.31 12.77
C VAL A 182 10.00 -8.22 11.82
N CYS A 183 11.16 -8.74 12.26
CA CYS A 183 11.76 -9.94 11.67
C CYS A 183 11.05 -11.15 12.28
#